data_AF-A0A7X3YBS1-F1
#
_entry.id   AF-A0A7X3YBS1-F1
#
_cell.length_a   1.000
_cell.length_b   1.000
_cell.length_c   1.000
_cell.angle_alpha   90.00
_cell.angle_beta   90.00
_cell.angle_gamma   90.00
#
_symmetry.space_group_name_H-M   'P 1'
#
loop_
_entity.id
_entity.type
_entity.pdbx_description
1 polymer ?
#
loop_
_entity_poly.entity_id
_entity_poly.type
_entity_poly.pdbx_seq_one_letter_code
_entity_poly.pdbx_strand_id
1 'polypeptide(L)'
;PERAVLAAVDETLDTGAVSPGTMAECLDLLGGPAQGIEFLAAIGNWRMFSQLLRTLRIPLEEGVAPWPPDGAMPPEPVIGVSGGMAGREGVDGAPVLPLLPPDESARRGKELGLDDGQARRAPYRLLLQHPPLARALNGLLSRLLYNGVLDARVRELVIMRTAWRTGSAVEWARHVPFCRRIGISDADLLAVRGPLEDADFSAAGRAALMATDDTLETGAVGDGAWAACEAAFGTLPELLELVAAISHWRMYSQILRSSGAPHEEGDTVWAPDGRFPAG
;
A
#
# COMPACT_ATOMS: atom_id res chain seq x y z
N PRO A 1 16.55 12.99 19.64
CA PRO A 1 15.11 13.16 19.26
C PRO A 1 14.89 12.78 17.79
N GLU A 2 15.62 13.39 16.86
CA GLU A 2 15.43 13.16 15.40
C GLU A 2 15.84 11.76 14.92
N ARG A 3 16.66 11.03 15.69
CA ARG A 3 17.11 9.68 15.34
C ARG A 3 15.96 8.68 15.19
N ALA A 4 14.95 8.73 16.06
CA ALA A 4 13.79 7.82 15.98
C ALA A 4 12.94 8.12 14.73
N VAL A 5 12.79 9.40 14.38
CA VAL A 5 12.10 9.83 13.16
C VAL A 5 12.81 9.33 11.90
N LEU A 6 14.14 9.46 11.85
CA LEU A 6 14.95 8.95 10.74
C LEU A 6 14.91 7.41 10.67
N ALA A 7 15.05 6.73 11.81
CA ALA A 7 14.93 5.27 11.87
C ALA A 7 13.56 4.79 11.38
N ALA A 8 12.47 5.48 11.71
CA ALA A 8 11.13 5.15 11.21
C ALA A 8 11.04 5.30 9.69
N VAL A 9 11.69 6.32 9.10
CA VAL A 9 11.78 6.48 7.64
C VAL A 9 12.58 5.33 7.02
N ASP A 10 13.76 5.02 7.57
CA ASP A 10 14.65 3.97 7.07
C ASP A 10 14.00 2.58 7.15
N GLU A 11 13.45 2.21 8.31
CA GLU A 11 12.72 0.94 8.50
C GLU A 11 11.53 0.82 7.54
N THR A 12 10.87 1.94 7.28
CA THR A 12 9.76 2.00 6.34
C THR A 12 10.23 1.80 4.90
N LEU A 13 11.39 2.33 4.52
CA LEU A 13 12.00 2.10 3.21
C LEU A 13 12.40 0.64 3.04
N ASP A 14 13.05 0.06 4.06
CA ASP A 14 13.63 -1.29 4.04
C ASP A 14 12.59 -2.40 4.17
N THR A 15 11.68 -2.28 5.13
CA THR A 15 10.76 -3.37 5.54
C THR A 15 9.29 -3.06 5.26
N GLY A 16 9.01 -1.83 4.80
CA GLY A 16 7.66 -1.37 4.52
C GLY A 16 6.82 -1.10 5.77
N ALA A 17 7.40 -1.13 6.96
CA ALA A 17 6.73 -0.84 8.22
C ALA A 17 7.71 -0.23 9.24
N VAL A 18 7.18 0.53 10.20
CA VAL A 18 7.94 0.94 11.39
C VAL A 18 7.83 -0.15 12.45
N SER A 19 8.95 -0.50 13.07
CA SER A 19 8.99 -1.49 14.15
C SER A 19 8.28 -0.97 15.40
N PRO A 20 7.72 -1.86 16.26
CA PRO A 20 7.04 -1.43 17.48
C PRO A 20 7.91 -0.58 18.41
N GLY A 21 9.21 -0.89 18.51
CA GLY A 21 10.17 -0.13 19.33
C GLY A 21 10.39 1.27 18.80
N THR A 22 10.69 1.40 17.51
CA THR A 22 10.87 2.70 16.84
C THR A 22 9.59 3.53 16.89
N MET A 23 8.43 2.91 16.71
CA MET A 23 7.14 3.60 16.83
C MET A 23 6.87 4.11 18.25
N ALA A 24 7.20 3.33 19.29
CA ALA A 24 7.06 3.78 20.67
C ALA A 24 7.92 5.02 20.96
N GLU A 25 9.19 5.00 20.52
CA GLU A 25 10.09 6.17 20.63
C GLU A 25 9.56 7.38 19.85
N CYS A 26 8.99 7.18 18.66
CA CYS A 26 8.33 8.25 17.90
C CYS A 26 7.12 8.82 18.64
N LEU A 27 6.28 7.99 19.25
CA LEU A 27 5.08 8.44 19.97
C LEU A 27 5.43 9.28 21.21
N ASP A 28 6.48 8.91 21.94
CA ASP A 28 7.00 9.68 23.07
C ASP A 28 7.43 11.10 22.64
N LEU A 29 7.89 11.26 21.40
CA LEU A 29 8.28 12.54 20.82
C LEU A 29 7.11 13.32 20.21
N LEU A 30 6.16 12.63 19.58
CA LEU A 30 5.10 13.21 18.76
C LEU A 30 3.84 13.59 19.55
N GLY A 31 3.70 13.12 20.80
CA GLY A 31 2.63 13.58 21.70
C GLY A 31 1.31 12.83 21.57
N GLY A 32 1.29 11.67 20.89
CA GLY A 32 0.18 10.72 20.94
C GLY A 32 -0.23 10.07 19.62
N PRO A 33 -1.29 9.23 19.63
CA PRO A 33 -1.69 8.43 18.47
C PRO A 33 -2.07 9.24 17.24
N ALA A 34 -2.74 10.40 17.39
CA ALA A 34 -3.12 11.23 16.26
C ALA A 34 -1.89 11.74 15.48
N GLN A 35 -0.86 12.19 16.19
CA GLN A 35 0.40 12.63 15.60
C GLN A 35 1.22 11.47 15.05
N GLY A 36 1.16 10.28 15.67
CA GLY A 36 1.74 9.06 15.11
C GLY A 36 1.11 8.66 13.77
N ILE A 37 -0.22 8.75 13.64
CA ILE A 37 -0.93 8.50 12.37
C ILE A 37 -0.52 9.54 11.34
N GLU A 38 -0.45 10.82 11.71
CA GLU A 38 -0.02 11.89 10.80
C GLU A 38 1.42 11.68 10.33
N PHE A 39 2.31 11.26 11.23
CA PHE A 39 3.69 10.93 10.91
C PHE A 39 3.80 9.76 9.92
N LEU A 40 3.09 8.66 10.16
CA LEU A 40 3.04 7.53 9.23
C LEU A 40 2.46 7.93 7.87
N ALA A 41 1.37 8.71 7.88
CA ALA A 41 0.78 9.22 6.65
C ALA A 41 1.75 10.15 5.92
N ALA A 42 2.53 10.97 6.61
CA ALA A 42 3.52 11.85 6.00
C ALA A 42 4.64 11.06 5.30
N ILE A 43 5.23 10.05 5.96
CA ILE A 43 6.25 9.17 5.36
C ILE A 43 5.70 8.54 4.08
N GLY A 44 4.52 7.92 4.19
CA GLY A 44 3.90 7.21 3.07
C GLY A 44 3.47 8.14 1.93
N ASN A 45 2.93 9.32 2.25
CA ASN A 45 2.49 10.30 1.27
C ASN A 45 3.66 10.86 0.46
N TRP A 46 4.76 11.26 1.10
CA TRP A 46 5.93 11.75 0.38
C TRP A 46 6.60 10.65 -0.44
N ARG A 47 6.60 9.40 0.05
CA ARG A 47 7.05 8.25 -0.73
C ARG A 47 6.17 7.98 -1.95
N MET A 48 4.85 8.13 -1.84
CA MET A 48 3.90 8.05 -2.96
C MET A 48 4.18 9.15 -3.99
N PHE A 49 4.32 10.41 -3.56
CA PHE A 49 4.63 11.53 -4.47
C PHE A 49 5.96 11.33 -5.18
N SER A 50 7.01 10.90 -4.47
CA SER A 50 8.31 10.60 -5.09
C SER A 50 8.19 9.52 -6.18
N GLN A 51 7.42 8.47 -5.94
CA GLN A 51 7.16 7.40 -6.93
C GLN A 51 6.42 7.91 -8.16
N LEU A 52 5.40 8.73 -7.95
CA LEU A 52 4.65 9.36 -9.04
C LEU A 52 5.56 10.24 -9.90
N LEU A 53 6.32 11.14 -9.29
CA LEU A 53 7.21 12.04 -10.01
C LEU A 53 8.28 11.28 -10.81
N ARG A 54 8.88 10.23 -10.21
CA ARG A 54 9.89 9.39 -10.86
C ARG A 54 9.31 8.58 -12.02
N THR A 55 8.16 7.95 -11.80
CA THR A 55 7.48 7.15 -12.84
C THR A 55 7.05 8.00 -14.02
N LEU A 56 6.46 9.16 -13.73
CA LEU A 56 6.01 10.11 -14.75
C LEU A 56 7.16 10.94 -15.34
N ARG A 57 8.39 10.73 -14.87
CA ARG A 57 9.62 11.41 -15.32
C ARG A 57 9.45 12.92 -15.35
N ILE A 58 8.83 13.46 -14.31
CA ILE A 58 8.58 14.91 -14.21
C ILE A 58 9.93 15.62 -14.20
N PRO A 59 10.23 16.51 -15.18
CA PRO A 59 11.51 17.20 -15.24
C PRO A 59 11.62 18.24 -14.12
N LEU A 60 12.86 18.58 -13.76
CA LEU A 60 13.13 19.73 -12.91
C LEU A 60 12.79 21.04 -13.66
N GLU A 61 12.37 22.04 -12.90
CA GLU A 61 12.12 23.38 -13.43
C GLU A 61 13.42 24.04 -13.93
N GLU A 62 13.30 24.95 -14.89
CA GLU A 62 14.45 25.69 -15.42
C GLU A 62 15.19 26.43 -14.29
N GLY A 63 16.52 26.25 -14.21
CA GLY A 63 17.35 26.84 -13.17
C GLY A 63 17.43 26.04 -11.86
N VAL A 64 16.70 24.93 -11.73
CA VAL A 64 16.82 24.02 -10.58
C VAL A 64 17.90 22.96 -10.86
N ALA A 65 18.96 22.94 -10.06
CA ALA A 65 20.03 21.95 -10.17
C ALA A 65 19.55 20.56 -9.69
N PRO A 66 19.98 19.46 -10.34
CA PRO A 66 19.67 18.11 -9.89
C PRO A 66 20.32 17.81 -8.54
N TRP A 67 19.64 16.99 -7.74
CA TRP A 67 20.16 16.44 -6.49
C TRP A 67 20.33 14.92 -6.59
N PRO A 68 21.48 14.37 -6.17
CA PRO A 68 22.69 15.09 -5.75
C PRO A 68 23.35 15.87 -6.91
N PRO A 69 24.31 16.77 -6.65
CA PRO A 69 24.80 17.77 -7.62
C PRO A 69 25.39 17.20 -8.92
N ASP A 70 25.76 15.91 -8.91
CA ASP A 70 26.26 15.14 -10.05
C ASP A 70 25.13 14.42 -10.84
N GLY A 71 23.88 14.56 -10.40
CA GLY A 71 22.71 13.88 -10.95
C GLY A 71 22.69 12.38 -10.71
N ALA A 72 23.62 11.84 -9.93
CA ALA A 72 23.74 10.41 -9.68
C ALA A 72 23.07 10.08 -8.35
N MET A 73 21.99 9.28 -8.34
CA MET A 73 21.49 8.74 -7.08
C MET A 73 22.66 8.13 -6.27
N PRO A 74 22.74 8.35 -4.94
CA PRO A 74 23.68 7.58 -4.15
C PRO A 74 23.47 6.10 -4.47
N PRO A 75 24.55 5.30 -4.61
CA PRO A 75 24.39 3.89 -4.89
C PRO A 75 23.36 3.33 -3.91
N GLU A 76 22.38 2.57 -4.41
CA GLU A 76 21.43 1.89 -3.53
C GLU A 76 22.24 1.25 -2.41
N PRO A 77 21.84 1.42 -1.13
CA PRO A 77 22.48 0.65 -0.09
C PRO A 77 22.49 -0.80 -0.59
N VAL A 78 23.67 -1.43 -0.59
CA VAL A 78 23.76 -2.86 -0.86
C VAL A 78 23.09 -3.50 0.35
N ILE A 79 21.77 -3.57 0.32
CA ILE A 79 20.96 -4.30 1.27
C ILE A 79 21.22 -5.75 0.89
N GLY A 80 22.34 -6.27 1.38
CA GLY A 80 22.70 -7.66 1.31
C GLY A 80 21.72 -8.45 2.15
N VAL A 81 20.55 -8.73 1.60
CA VAL A 81 19.68 -9.78 2.10
C VAL A 81 19.28 -10.64 0.90
N SER A 82 20.21 -11.52 0.52
CA SER A 82 19.87 -12.85 0.05
C SER A 82 19.18 -13.62 1.19
N GLY A 83 18.00 -13.15 1.60
CA GLY A 83 17.16 -13.81 2.57
C GLY A 83 16.09 -14.54 1.80
N GLY A 84 16.19 -15.87 1.75
CA GLY A 84 15.06 -16.68 1.34
C GLY A 84 13.80 -16.28 2.14
N MET A 85 12.64 -16.56 1.58
CA MET A 85 11.29 -16.40 2.17
C MET A 85 11.11 -17.20 3.48
N ALA A 86 11.93 -16.97 4.48
CA ALA A 86 11.87 -17.61 5.78
C ALA A 86 11.08 -16.70 6.74
N GLY A 87 9.89 -17.17 7.14
CA GLY A 87 9.16 -16.65 8.29
C GLY A 87 8.40 -15.34 8.08
N ARG A 88 7.45 -15.31 7.13
CA ARG A 88 6.39 -14.28 7.11
C ARG A 88 5.31 -14.64 8.16
N GLU A 89 5.67 -14.59 9.43
CA GLU A 89 4.65 -14.50 10.47
C GLU A 89 4.03 -13.10 10.36
N GLY A 90 2.70 -13.02 10.35
CA GLY A 90 2.01 -11.76 10.54
C GLY A 90 2.56 -11.11 11.82
N VAL A 91 2.54 -9.78 11.88
CA VAL A 91 2.82 -9.09 13.15
C VAL A 91 1.66 -9.40 14.09
N ASP A 92 1.64 -10.61 14.66
CA ASP A 92 0.72 -11.04 15.69
C ASP A 92 1.15 -10.35 16.97
N GLY A 93 0.64 -9.14 17.13
CA GLY A 93 0.83 -8.27 18.28
C GLY A 93 -0.35 -7.31 18.36
N ALA A 94 -0.63 -6.81 19.58
CA ALA A 94 -1.62 -5.75 19.74
C ALA A 94 -1.27 -4.56 18.82
N PRO A 95 -2.26 -3.84 18.27
CA PRO A 95 -2.02 -2.67 17.44
C PRO A 95 -1.11 -1.69 18.18
N VAL A 96 -0.05 -1.23 17.50
CA VAL A 96 0.88 -0.25 18.09
C VAL A 96 0.15 1.07 18.36
N LEU A 97 -0.85 1.38 17.54
CA LEU A 97 -1.79 2.48 17.75
C LEU A 97 -3.17 1.93 18.17
N PRO A 98 -3.80 2.47 19.24
CA PRO A 98 -5.10 1.99 19.69
C PRO A 98 -6.18 2.21 18.62
N LEU A 99 -7.20 1.36 18.60
CA LEU A 99 -8.37 1.51 17.73
C LEU A 99 -9.52 2.18 18.48
N LEU A 100 -10.28 3.04 17.80
CA LEU A 100 -11.56 3.50 18.34
C LEU A 100 -12.54 2.33 18.53
N PRO A 101 -13.43 2.40 19.55
CA PRO A 101 -14.60 1.53 19.62
C PRO A 101 -15.44 1.63 18.33
N PRO A 102 -16.06 0.53 17.84
CA PRO A 102 -16.83 0.55 16.59
C PRO A 102 -17.92 1.63 16.55
N ASP A 103 -18.67 1.85 17.63
CA ASP A 103 -19.74 2.86 17.69
C ASP A 103 -19.20 4.30 17.63
N GLU A 104 -18.08 4.55 18.32
CA GLU A 104 -17.40 5.84 18.29
C GLU A 104 -16.88 6.14 16.88
N SER A 105 -16.29 5.12 16.23
CA SER A 105 -15.82 5.23 14.86
C SER A 105 -16.96 5.47 13.87
N ALA A 106 -18.08 4.74 13.99
CA ALA A 106 -19.27 4.97 13.17
C ALA A 106 -19.82 6.39 13.31
N ARG A 107 -19.88 6.92 14.54
CA ARG A 107 -20.33 8.30 14.79
C ARG A 107 -19.45 9.31 14.06
N ARG A 108 -18.12 9.19 14.21
CA ARG A 108 -17.16 10.07 13.51
C ARG A 108 -17.20 9.90 11.99
N GLY A 109 -17.34 8.66 11.51
CA GLY A 109 -17.42 8.36 10.09
C GLY A 109 -18.64 8.99 9.41
N LYS A 110 -19.77 9.05 10.11
CA LYS A 110 -20.99 9.71 9.62
C LYS A 110 -20.77 11.19 9.32
N GLU A 111 -19.99 11.90 10.12
CA GLU A 111 -19.62 13.31 9.89
C GLU A 111 -18.74 13.50 8.64
N LEU A 112 -18.09 12.42 8.19
CA LEU A 112 -17.29 12.39 6.96
C LEU A 112 -18.07 11.84 5.76
N GLY A 113 -19.33 11.40 5.93
CA GLY A 113 -20.14 10.77 4.89
C GLY A 113 -19.76 9.32 4.57
N LEU A 114 -19.08 8.63 5.49
CA LEU A 114 -18.77 7.20 5.34
C LEU A 114 -20.02 6.35 5.59
N ASP A 115 -20.09 5.22 4.89
CA ASP A 115 -21.04 4.16 5.23
C ASP A 115 -20.76 3.60 6.63
N ASP A 116 -21.81 3.24 7.37
CA ASP A 116 -21.70 2.74 8.75
C ASP A 116 -20.89 1.44 8.83
N GLY A 117 -21.12 0.53 7.88
CA GLY A 117 -20.39 -0.73 7.79
C GLY A 117 -18.93 -0.57 7.36
N GLN A 118 -18.60 0.51 6.63
CA GLN A 118 -17.21 0.88 6.34
C GLN A 118 -16.54 1.50 7.58
N ALA A 119 -17.20 2.46 8.22
CA ALA A 119 -16.65 3.19 9.37
C ALA A 119 -16.31 2.29 10.56
N ARG A 120 -17.05 1.19 10.76
CA ARG A 120 -16.82 0.24 11.86
C ARG A 120 -15.60 -0.67 11.69
N ARG A 121 -14.90 -0.61 10.55
CA ARG A 121 -13.77 -1.51 10.27
C ARG A 121 -12.44 -0.99 10.83
N ALA A 122 -11.53 -1.92 11.06
CA ALA A 122 -10.12 -1.83 11.43
C ALA A 122 -9.45 -0.49 11.05
N PRO A 123 -9.23 -0.26 9.75
CA PRO A 123 -8.56 0.94 9.26
C PRO A 123 -9.29 2.24 9.56
N TYR A 124 -10.62 2.23 9.49
CA TYR A 124 -11.40 3.42 9.77
C TYR A 124 -11.41 3.72 11.27
N ARG A 125 -11.48 2.69 12.12
CA ARG A 125 -11.30 2.81 13.58
C ARG A 125 -9.93 3.36 13.97
N LEU A 126 -8.89 3.04 13.19
CA LEU A 126 -7.56 3.63 13.33
C LEU A 126 -7.55 5.09 12.88
N LEU A 127 -7.90 5.36 11.62
CA LEU A 127 -7.76 6.66 10.97
C LEU A 127 -8.69 7.73 11.55
N LEU A 128 -9.90 7.38 11.99
CA LEU A 128 -10.88 8.32 12.55
C LEU A 128 -10.49 8.86 13.94
N GLN A 129 -9.34 8.45 14.48
CA GLN A 129 -8.67 9.18 15.55
C GLN A 129 -8.22 10.58 15.09
N HIS A 130 -8.00 10.77 13.78
CA HIS A 130 -7.67 12.04 13.13
C HIS A 130 -8.65 12.31 11.96
N PRO A 131 -9.86 12.82 12.22
CA PRO A 131 -10.91 12.95 11.20
C PRO A 131 -10.53 13.78 9.95
N PRO A 132 -9.80 14.91 10.04
CA PRO A 132 -9.32 15.62 8.85
C PRO A 132 -8.41 14.76 7.96
N LEU A 133 -7.48 14.02 8.56
CA LEU A 133 -6.59 13.12 7.83
C LEU A 133 -7.36 11.93 7.23
N ALA A 134 -8.28 11.34 7.99
CA ALA A 134 -9.17 10.28 7.51
C ALA A 134 -9.99 10.73 6.28
N ARG A 135 -10.49 11.97 6.28
CA ARG A 135 -11.21 12.55 5.14
C ARG A 135 -10.32 12.64 3.90
N ALA A 136 -9.09 13.14 4.06
CA ALA A 136 -8.15 13.29 2.95
C ALA A 136 -7.75 11.93 2.34
N LEU A 137 -7.35 10.98 3.19
CA LEU A 137 -6.97 9.63 2.76
C LEU A 137 -8.15 8.88 2.11
N ASN A 138 -9.34 8.93 2.73
CA ASN A 138 -10.53 8.28 2.17
C ASN A 138 -11.00 8.92 0.86
N GLY A 139 -10.81 10.23 0.68
CA GLY A 139 -11.15 10.93 -0.56
C GLY A 139 -10.40 10.35 -1.75
N LEU A 140 -9.08 10.20 -1.63
CA LEU A 140 -8.26 9.59 -2.68
C LEU A 140 -8.58 8.10 -2.87
N LEU A 141 -8.72 7.35 -1.76
CA LEU A 141 -9.07 5.93 -1.78
C LEU A 141 -10.41 5.69 -2.52
N SER A 142 -11.43 6.50 -2.22
CA SER A 142 -12.76 6.38 -2.83
C SER A 142 -12.76 6.72 -4.32
N ARG A 143 -11.88 7.62 -4.76
CA ARG A 143 -11.71 7.91 -6.20
C ARG A 143 -11.12 6.70 -6.91
N LEU A 144 -10.03 6.14 -6.39
CA LEU A 144 -9.33 4.99 -6.99
C LEU A 144 -10.17 3.70 -6.97
N LEU A 145 -10.97 3.47 -5.91
CA LEU A 145 -11.78 2.26 -5.78
C LEU A 145 -13.08 2.27 -6.60
N TYR A 146 -13.78 3.41 -6.63
CA TYR A 146 -15.18 3.44 -7.07
C TYR A 146 -15.44 4.37 -8.25
N ASN A 147 -14.56 5.34 -8.50
CA ASN A 147 -14.80 6.42 -9.47
C ASN A 147 -13.63 6.59 -10.46
N GLY A 148 -12.88 5.51 -10.67
CA GLY A 148 -11.73 5.43 -11.54
C GLY A 148 -12.07 5.01 -12.96
N VAL A 149 -11.16 5.28 -13.89
CA VAL A 149 -11.21 4.79 -15.27
C VAL A 149 -10.48 3.45 -15.44
N LEU A 150 -9.67 3.04 -14.46
CA LEU A 150 -8.97 1.77 -14.51
C LEU A 150 -9.94 0.60 -14.32
N ASP A 151 -9.81 -0.42 -15.16
CA ASP A 151 -10.60 -1.64 -15.05
C ASP A 151 -10.52 -2.23 -13.62
N ALA A 152 -11.68 -2.64 -13.10
CA ALA A 152 -11.79 -3.12 -11.73
C ALA A 152 -10.94 -4.37 -11.49
N ARG A 153 -10.86 -5.29 -12.47
CA ARG A 153 -10.03 -6.49 -12.32
C ARG A 153 -8.55 -6.14 -12.29
N VAL A 154 -8.08 -5.23 -13.16
CA VAL A 154 -6.68 -4.76 -13.15
C VAL A 154 -6.34 -4.11 -11.81
N ARG A 155 -7.20 -3.21 -11.31
CA ARG A 155 -7.01 -2.56 -10.00
C ARG A 155 -6.88 -3.58 -8.88
N GLU A 156 -7.78 -4.56 -8.82
CA GLU A 156 -7.72 -5.57 -7.76
C GLU A 156 -6.46 -6.45 -7.86
N LEU A 157 -5.97 -6.78 -9.07
CA LEU A 157 -4.70 -7.51 -9.23
C LEU A 157 -3.51 -6.72 -8.66
N VAL A 158 -3.46 -5.40 -8.87
CA VAL A 158 -2.46 -4.50 -8.26
C VAL A 158 -2.54 -4.55 -6.74
N ILE A 159 -3.76 -4.48 -6.19
CA ILE A 159 -3.99 -4.53 -4.74
C ILE A 159 -3.53 -5.87 -4.15
N MET A 160 -3.92 -6.98 -4.76
CA MET A 160 -3.58 -8.32 -4.29
C MET A 160 -2.07 -8.60 -4.40
N ARG A 161 -1.41 -8.18 -5.48
CA ARG A 161 0.06 -8.28 -5.61
C ARG A 161 0.77 -7.40 -4.60
N THR A 162 0.28 -6.18 -4.37
CA THR A 162 0.83 -5.27 -3.35
C THR A 162 0.70 -5.88 -1.95
N ALA A 163 -0.47 -6.41 -1.60
CA ALA A 163 -0.71 -7.10 -0.33
C ALA A 163 0.25 -8.29 -0.15
N TRP A 164 0.44 -9.11 -1.18
CA TRP A 164 1.39 -10.23 -1.16
C TRP A 164 2.85 -9.78 -1.01
N ARG A 165 3.30 -8.81 -1.83
CA ARG A 165 4.68 -8.33 -1.83
C ARG A 165 5.04 -7.62 -0.54
N THR A 166 4.11 -6.85 0.03
CA THR A 166 4.30 -6.14 1.30
C THR A 166 4.00 -6.99 2.53
N GLY A 167 3.40 -8.18 2.40
CA GLY A 167 2.99 -9.00 3.53
C GLY A 167 1.81 -8.38 4.33
N SER A 168 0.94 -7.61 3.66
CA SER A 168 -0.26 -7.05 4.29
C SER A 168 -1.41 -8.06 4.23
N ALA A 169 -1.52 -8.90 5.25
CA ALA A 169 -2.61 -9.88 5.31
C ALA A 169 -3.99 -9.22 5.52
N VAL A 170 -4.05 -7.99 6.05
CA VAL A 170 -5.29 -7.23 6.26
C VAL A 170 -5.88 -6.84 4.91
N GLU A 171 -5.03 -6.35 4.01
CA GLU A 171 -5.43 -5.98 2.65
C GLU A 171 -5.85 -7.22 1.85
N TRP A 172 -5.07 -8.31 1.95
CA TRP A 172 -5.41 -9.57 1.33
C TRP A 172 -6.80 -10.07 1.74
N ALA A 173 -7.05 -10.20 3.05
CA ALA A 173 -8.30 -10.72 3.58
C ALA A 173 -9.51 -9.87 3.15
N ARG A 174 -9.35 -8.54 3.09
CA ARG A 174 -10.44 -7.64 2.73
C ARG A 174 -10.77 -7.62 1.24
N HIS A 175 -9.77 -7.82 0.38
CA HIS A 175 -9.96 -7.73 -1.06
C HIS A 175 -10.38 -9.06 -1.70
N VAL A 176 -10.06 -10.23 -1.11
CA VAL A 176 -10.48 -11.54 -1.63
C VAL A 176 -12.00 -11.66 -1.86
N PRO A 177 -12.89 -11.30 -0.90
CA PRO A 177 -14.34 -11.38 -1.13
C PRO A 177 -14.81 -10.48 -2.28
N PHE A 178 -14.22 -9.29 -2.42
CA PHE A 178 -14.53 -8.38 -3.50
C PHE A 178 -14.06 -8.93 -4.85
N CYS A 179 -12.82 -9.42 -4.93
CA CYS A 179 -12.26 -10.06 -6.11
C CYS A 179 -13.14 -11.19 -6.63
N ARG A 180 -13.58 -12.08 -5.74
CA ARG A 180 -14.50 -13.18 -6.07
C ARG A 180 -15.85 -12.66 -6.59
N ARG A 181 -16.40 -11.63 -5.95
CA ARG A 181 -17.67 -11.00 -6.36
C ARG A 181 -17.62 -10.39 -7.75
N ILE A 182 -16.46 -9.88 -8.19
CA ILE A 182 -16.26 -9.33 -9.54
C ILE A 182 -15.74 -10.37 -10.54
N GLY A 183 -15.65 -11.65 -10.15
CA GLY A 183 -15.31 -12.76 -11.04
C GLY A 183 -13.81 -13.03 -11.22
N ILE A 184 -12.94 -12.51 -10.35
CA ILE A 184 -11.54 -12.96 -10.34
C ILE A 184 -11.49 -14.36 -9.73
N SER A 185 -10.90 -15.29 -10.46
CA SER A 185 -10.82 -16.69 -10.04
C SER A 185 -9.86 -16.87 -8.87
N ASP A 186 -10.10 -17.87 -8.03
CA ASP A 186 -9.16 -18.25 -6.97
C ASP A 186 -7.78 -18.61 -7.54
N ALA A 187 -7.72 -19.19 -8.75
CA ALA A 187 -6.48 -19.49 -9.44
C ALA A 187 -5.69 -18.20 -9.76
N ASP A 188 -6.35 -17.18 -10.31
CA ASP A 188 -5.72 -15.88 -10.58
C ASP A 188 -5.24 -15.22 -9.28
N LEU A 189 -6.07 -15.25 -8.23
CA LEU A 189 -5.70 -14.69 -6.92
C LEU A 189 -4.50 -15.40 -6.32
N LEU A 190 -4.40 -16.72 -6.47
CA LEU A 190 -3.24 -17.47 -5.99
C LEU A 190 -2.01 -17.26 -6.88
N ALA A 191 -2.21 -17.04 -8.18
CA ALA A 191 -1.16 -16.81 -9.15
C ALA A 191 -0.42 -15.48 -8.93
N VAL A 192 -1.08 -14.44 -8.40
CA VAL A 192 -0.41 -13.14 -8.10
C VAL A 192 0.73 -13.27 -7.06
N ARG A 193 0.94 -14.45 -6.48
CA ARG A 193 1.98 -14.73 -5.48
C ARG A 193 3.30 -15.21 -6.10
N GLY A 194 3.20 -15.84 -7.27
CA GLY A 194 4.32 -16.49 -7.95
C GLY A 194 4.99 -15.61 -9.01
N PRO A 195 5.91 -16.21 -9.78
CA PRO A 195 6.41 -15.64 -11.02
C PRO A 195 5.26 -15.33 -11.98
N LEU A 196 5.32 -14.19 -12.67
CA LEU A 196 4.21 -13.75 -13.53
C LEU A 196 4.07 -14.66 -14.76
N GLU A 197 5.16 -15.30 -15.19
CA GLU A 197 5.26 -16.21 -16.33
C GLU A 197 4.46 -17.50 -16.11
N ASP A 198 4.27 -17.91 -14.87
CA ASP A 198 3.62 -19.17 -14.48
C ASP A 198 2.08 -19.09 -14.54
N ALA A 199 1.52 -17.93 -14.90
CA ALA A 199 0.09 -17.69 -14.93
C ALA A 199 -0.35 -16.95 -16.20
N ASP A 200 -1.57 -17.26 -16.65
CA ASP A 200 -2.17 -16.70 -17.86
C ASP A 200 -2.95 -15.40 -17.57
N PHE A 201 -2.23 -14.39 -17.09
CA PHE A 201 -2.81 -13.05 -16.96
C PHE A 201 -3.02 -12.41 -18.34
N SER A 202 -4.11 -11.65 -18.47
CA SER A 202 -4.31 -10.77 -19.63
C SER A 202 -3.14 -9.80 -19.80
N ALA A 203 -2.94 -9.25 -21.00
CA ALA A 203 -1.87 -8.29 -21.27
C ALA A 203 -1.89 -7.11 -20.27
N ALA A 204 -3.07 -6.53 -20.01
CA ALA A 204 -3.25 -5.45 -19.04
C ALA A 204 -2.96 -5.90 -17.60
N GLY A 205 -3.39 -7.10 -17.21
CA GLY A 205 -3.11 -7.66 -15.88
C GLY A 205 -1.62 -7.89 -15.68
N ARG A 206 -0.93 -8.50 -16.65
CA ARG A 206 0.52 -8.75 -16.61
C ARG A 206 1.30 -7.44 -16.55
N ALA A 207 0.97 -6.47 -17.40
CA ALA A 207 1.62 -5.16 -17.41
C ALA A 207 1.46 -4.43 -16.07
N ALA A 208 0.24 -4.42 -15.49
CA ALA A 208 0.00 -3.83 -14.19
C ALA A 208 0.76 -4.52 -13.04
N LEU A 209 0.87 -5.85 -13.09
CA LEU A 209 1.64 -6.62 -12.11
C LEU A 209 3.15 -6.36 -12.22
N MET A 210 3.69 -6.26 -13.44
CA MET A 210 5.07 -5.85 -13.67
C MET A 210 5.33 -4.44 -13.14
N ALA A 211 4.46 -3.48 -13.47
CA ALA A 211 4.56 -2.11 -12.96
C ALA A 211 4.47 -2.03 -11.43
N THR A 212 3.65 -2.90 -10.83
CA THR A 212 3.55 -3.05 -9.37
C THR A 212 4.87 -3.55 -8.79
N ASP A 213 5.45 -4.59 -9.38
CA ASP A 213 6.72 -5.16 -8.94
C ASP A 213 7.87 -4.14 -9.05
N ASP A 214 8.01 -3.48 -10.22
CA ASP A 214 9.00 -2.42 -10.45
C ASP A 214 8.88 -1.28 -9.43
N THR A 215 7.66 -0.81 -9.17
CA THR A 215 7.41 0.30 -8.23
C THR A 215 7.72 -0.10 -6.79
N LEU A 216 7.42 -1.34 -6.41
CA LEU A 216 7.73 -1.85 -5.07
C LEU A 216 9.23 -2.08 -4.89
N GLU A 217 9.94 -2.51 -5.92
CA GLU A 217 11.37 -2.78 -5.86
C GLU A 217 12.20 -1.50 -5.96
N THR A 218 12.00 -0.71 -7.03
CA THR A 218 12.87 0.42 -7.39
C THR A 218 12.26 1.79 -7.12
N GLY A 219 10.97 1.83 -6.78
CA GLY A 219 10.25 3.09 -6.54
C GLY A 219 9.79 3.80 -7.81
N ALA A 220 9.85 3.18 -8.98
CA ALA A 220 9.26 3.68 -10.22
C ALA A 220 8.90 2.53 -11.15
N VAL A 221 8.02 2.76 -12.12
CA VAL A 221 7.79 1.80 -13.21
C VAL A 221 8.99 1.85 -14.17
N GLY A 222 9.62 0.70 -14.42
CA GLY A 222 10.77 0.58 -15.33
C GLY A 222 10.35 0.63 -16.80
N ASP A 223 11.32 0.83 -17.70
CA ASP A 223 11.06 1.00 -19.15
C ASP A 223 10.28 -0.18 -19.76
N GLY A 224 10.62 -1.41 -19.38
CA GLY A 224 9.97 -2.61 -19.89
C GLY A 224 8.51 -2.73 -19.46
N ALA A 225 8.23 -2.52 -18.16
CA ALA A 225 6.86 -2.52 -17.65
C ALA A 225 6.06 -1.34 -18.18
N TRP A 226 6.68 -0.16 -18.32
CA TRP A 226 6.04 1.03 -18.88
C TRP A 226 5.60 0.79 -20.33
N ALA A 227 6.48 0.25 -21.18
CA ALA A 227 6.14 -0.09 -22.55
C ALA A 227 5.01 -1.15 -22.62
N ALA A 228 5.01 -2.13 -21.72
CA ALA A 228 3.92 -3.10 -21.62
C ALA A 228 2.60 -2.45 -21.21
N CYS A 229 2.63 -1.48 -20.28
CA CYS A 229 1.47 -0.69 -19.90
C CYS A 229 0.96 0.15 -21.09
N GLU A 230 1.82 0.88 -21.78
CA GLU A 230 1.42 1.67 -22.97
C GLU A 230 0.78 0.80 -24.06
N ALA A 231 1.27 -0.43 -24.24
CA ALA A 231 0.69 -1.37 -25.20
C ALA A 231 -0.67 -1.93 -24.75
N ALA A 232 -0.92 -2.02 -23.44
CA ALA A 232 -2.09 -2.68 -22.87
C ALA A 232 -3.22 -1.73 -22.44
N PHE A 233 -2.90 -0.45 -22.15
CA PHE A 233 -3.86 0.58 -21.73
C PHE A 233 -4.11 1.56 -22.86
N GLY A 234 -5.36 1.93 -23.08
CA GLY A 234 -5.77 2.67 -24.28
C GLY A 234 -5.60 4.19 -24.15
N THR A 235 -5.39 4.70 -22.93
CA THR A 235 -5.41 6.14 -22.67
C THR A 235 -4.42 6.58 -21.60
N LEU A 236 -3.93 7.82 -21.72
CA LEU A 236 -3.08 8.44 -20.69
C LEU A 236 -3.77 8.53 -19.29
N PRO A 237 -5.07 8.86 -19.17
CA PRO A 237 -5.77 8.78 -17.89
C PRO A 237 -5.70 7.41 -17.21
N GLU A 238 -5.82 6.31 -17.94
CA GLU A 238 -5.67 4.95 -17.36
C GLU A 238 -4.25 4.69 -16.86
N LEU A 239 -3.23 5.14 -17.61
CA LEU A 239 -1.83 5.02 -17.19
C LEU A 239 -1.54 5.84 -15.93
N LEU A 240 -2.02 7.09 -15.88
CA LEU A 240 -1.88 7.94 -14.70
C LEU A 240 -2.58 7.33 -13.48
N GLU A 241 -3.79 6.80 -13.68
CA GLU A 241 -4.55 6.16 -12.61
C GLU A 241 -3.89 4.87 -12.13
N LEU A 242 -3.32 4.06 -13.03
CA LEU A 242 -2.56 2.86 -12.66
C LEU A 242 -1.39 3.20 -11.73
N VAL A 243 -0.56 4.19 -12.10
CA VAL A 243 0.59 4.59 -11.27
C VAL A 243 0.12 5.16 -9.93
N ALA A 244 -0.95 5.96 -9.93
CA ALA A 244 -1.55 6.47 -8.71
C ALA A 244 -2.09 5.35 -7.83
N ALA A 245 -2.75 4.34 -8.40
CA ALA A 245 -3.27 3.19 -7.68
C ALA A 245 -2.15 2.37 -7.03
N ILE A 246 -1.09 2.03 -7.78
CA ILE A 246 0.08 1.30 -7.26
C ILE A 246 0.70 2.06 -6.08
N SER A 247 1.00 3.35 -6.30
CA SER A 247 1.69 4.19 -5.31
C SER A 247 0.82 4.39 -4.05
N HIS A 248 -0.47 4.62 -4.23
CA HIS A 248 -1.40 4.81 -3.12
C HIS A 248 -1.60 3.53 -2.32
N TRP A 249 -1.72 2.37 -2.97
CA TRP A 249 -1.93 1.11 -2.27
C TRP A 249 -0.69 0.68 -1.48
N ARG A 250 0.50 1.02 -1.98
CA ARG A 250 1.75 0.88 -1.22
C ARG A 250 1.73 1.72 0.05
N MET A 251 1.37 3.01 -0.06
CA MET A 251 1.23 3.90 1.10
C MET A 251 0.24 3.33 2.11
N TYR A 252 -0.94 2.91 1.64
CA TYR A 252 -1.99 2.40 2.52
C TYR A 252 -1.55 1.13 3.24
N SER A 253 -0.92 0.19 2.53
CA SER A 253 -0.37 -1.05 3.10
C SER A 253 0.67 -0.76 4.18
N GLN A 254 1.53 0.23 3.97
CA GLN A 254 2.53 0.68 4.95
C GLN A 254 1.87 1.25 6.21
N ILE A 255 0.88 2.14 6.09
CA ILE A 255 0.18 2.72 7.24
C ILE A 255 -0.44 1.61 8.11
N LEU A 256 -1.09 0.63 7.49
CA LEU A 256 -1.71 -0.48 8.21
C LEU A 256 -0.69 -1.37 8.91
N ARG A 257 0.43 -1.67 8.26
CA ARG A 257 1.50 -2.48 8.85
C ARG A 257 2.16 -1.76 10.02
N SER A 258 2.56 -0.50 9.84
CA SER A 258 3.23 0.29 10.89
C SER A 258 2.35 0.60 12.09
N SER A 259 1.03 0.65 11.90
CA SER A 259 0.08 0.84 13.00
C SER A 259 -0.26 -0.44 13.74
N GLY A 260 0.10 -1.61 13.18
CA GLY A 260 -0.34 -2.91 13.68
C GLY A 260 -1.86 -3.12 13.55
N ALA A 261 -2.48 -2.57 12.50
CA ALA A 261 -3.92 -2.74 12.31
C ALA A 261 -4.29 -4.24 12.25
N PRO A 262 -5.26 -4.70 13.06
CA PRO A 262 -5.58 -6.13 13.15
C PRO A 262 -6.48 -6.56 11.99
N HIS A 263 -6.55 -7.88 11.79
CA HIS A 263 -7.59 -8.52 10.98
C HIS A 263 -8.95 -8.47 11.69
N GLU A 264 -10.04 -8.57 10.94
CA GLU A 264 -11.38 -8.68 11.50
C GLU A 264 -11.70 -10.14 11.87
N GLU A 265 -12.59 -10.31 12.85
CA GLU A 265 -13.09 -11.64 13.21
C GLU A 265 -13.83 -12.29 12.03
N GLY A 266 -13.38 -13.48 11.61
CA GLY A 266 -13.89 -14.18 10.42
C GLY A 266 -13.14 -13.86 9.12
N ASP A 267 -12.13 -12.99 9.14
CA ASP A 267 -11.25 -12.80 7.99
C ASP A 267 -10.56 -14.11 7.62
N THR A 268 -10.54 -14.43 6.32
CA THR A 268 -9.72 -15.52 5.81
C THR A 268 -8.28 -15.02 5.68
N VAL A 269 -7.59 -14.99 6.82
CA VAL A 269 -6.19 -14.56 6.90
C VAL A 269 -5.31 -15.66 6.36
N TRP A 270 -4.98 -15.55 5.07
CA TRP A 270 -3.94 -16.34 4.40
C TRP A 270 -4.14 -17.87 4.40
N ALA A 271 -3.80 -18.48 3.28
CA ALA A 271 -3.59 -19.92 3.22
C ALA A 271 -2.08 -20.18 3.06
N PRO A 272 -1.35 -20.52 4.13
CA PRO A 272 0.09 -20.76 4.03
C PRO A 272 0.43 -21.97 3.14
N ASP A 273 -0.54 -22.85 2.90
CA ASP A 273 -0.46 -23.99 1.97
C ASP A 273 -0.84 -23.63 0.52
N GLY A 274 -1.23 -22.39 0.27
CA GLY A 274 -1.69 -21.92 -1.03
C GLY A 274 -3.04 -22.46 -1.48
N ARG A 275 -3.91 -22.87 -0.56
CA ARG A 275 -5.28 -23.30 -0.84
C ARG A 275 -6.27 -22.49 0.00
N PHE A 276 -7.24 -21.83 -0.63
CA PHE A 276 -8.33 -21.24 0.15
C PHE A 276 -9.02 -22.33 1.01
N PRO A 277 -9.43 -22.01 2.27
CA PRO A 277 -10.16 -22.98 3.08
C PRO A 277 -11.39 -23.47 2.32
N ALA A 278 -11.63 -24.78 2.37
CA ALA A 278 -12.86 -25.36 1.87
C ALA A 278 -14.02 -24.70 2.63
N GLY A 279 -14.93 -24.07 1.87
CA GLY A 279 -16.02 -23.25 2.41
C GLY A 279 -16.99 -23.99 3.30
#